data_AF-A0A7V5ZJ90-F1
#
_entry.id   AF-A0A7V5ZJ90-F1
#
_cell.length_a   1.000
_cell.length_b   1.000
_cell.length_c   1.000
_cell.angle_alpha   90.00
_cell.angle_beta   90.00
_cell.angle_gamma   90.00
#
_symmetry.space_group_name_H-M   'P 1'
#
loop_
_entity.id
_entity.type
_entity.pdbx_description
1 polymer ?
#
loop_
_entity_poly.entity_id
_entity_poly.type
_entity_poly.pdbx_seq_one_letter_code
_entity_poly.pdbx_strand_id
1 'polypeptide(L)'
;MVLAVLLLAAAAPPLDVALTAAPARLSVTLSVRQELPREWLEALAGGAPVSITYRIRLFRNRRWLWDRRLSGHELLVTAQRDPLTGVFSLAAELDGEVLASGQAGTLEEATHWVTNPPTADVPVPLHHEPLWLVVRAEFLTRYKLLVFPTTVGTDWITRAVPEAP
;
A
#
# COMPACT_ATOMS: atom_id res chain seq x y z
N MET A 1 10.44 -47.50 7.26
CA MET A 1 10.90 -46.10 7.20
C MET A 1 9.92 -45.32 6.34
N VAL A 2 9.08 -44.48 6.93
CA VAL A 2 8.15 -43.62 6.19
C VAL A 2 8.71 -42.20 6.27
N LEU A 3 9.10 -41.65 5.12
CA LEU A 3 9.64 -40.29 5.00
C LEU A 3 8.44 -39.34 4.80
N ALA A 4 8.04 -38.62 5.83
CA ALA A 4 7.03 -37.57 5.72
C ALA A 4 7.69 -36.30 5.16
N VAL A 5 7.35 -35.94 3.92
CA VAL A 5 7.74 -34.67 3.31
C VAL A 5 6.79 -33.59 3.85
N LEU A 6 7.30 -32.73 4.73
CA LEU A 6 6.64 -31.50 5.16
C LEU A 6 6.73 -30.48 4.02
N LEU A 7 5.66 -30.32 3.26
CA LEU A 7 5.44 -29.15 2.40
C LEU A 7 5.20 -27.94 3.31
N LEU A 8 6.20 -27.10 3.49
CA LEU A 8 5.97 -25.74 3.99
C LEU A 8 5.15 -25.01 2.94
N ALA A 9 3.87 -24.77 3.23
CA ALA A 9 3.08 -23.79 2.51
C ALA A 9 3.73 -22.42 2.76
N ALA A 10 4.47 -21.90 1.78
CA ALA A 10 4.93 -20.53 1.81
C ALA A 10 3.68 -19.64 1.79
N ALA A 11 3.34 -19.05 2.94
CA ALA A 11 2.26 -18.10 3.03
C ALA A 11 2.51 -16.96 2.03
N ALA A 12 1.51 -16.64 1.20
CA ALA A 12 1.61 -15.54 0.26
C ALA A 12 1.90 -14.23 1.02
N PRO A 13 2.71 -13.32 0.46
CA PRO A 13 3.04 -12.08 1.13
C PRO A 13 1.76 -11.26 1.37
N PRO A 14 1.65 -10.58 2.53
CA PRO A 14 0.45 -9.84 2.92
C PRO A 14 0.17 -8.62 2.03
N LEU A 15 1.18 -8.12 1.32
CA LEU A 15 1.10 -7.06 0.34
C LEU A 15 1.77 -7.56 -0.95
N ASP A 16 1.06 -7.44 -2.06
CA ASP A 16 1.57 -7.71 -3.39
C ASP A 16 1.97 -6.39 -4.05
N VAL A 17 3.09 -6.43 -4.79
CA VAL A 17 3.69 -5.25 -5.42
C VAL A 17 4.16 -5.64 -6.80
N ALA A 18 3.48 -5.12 -7.82
CA ALA A 18 3.87 -5.25 -9.22
C ALA A 18 4.44 -3.93 -9.73
N LEU A 19 5.52 -4.02 -10.50
CA LEU A 19 6.28 -2.87 -10.99
C LEU A 19 6.38 -2.93 -12.50
N THR A 20 6.06 -1.80 -13.14
CA THR A 20 6.28 -1.59 -14.57
C THR A 20 7.12 -0.34 -14.74
N ALA A 21 8.34 -0.49 -15.26
CA ALA A 21 9.24 0.62 -15.50
C ALA A 21 8.88 1.33 -16.83
N ALA A 22 8.92 2.65 -16.80
CA ALA A 22 8.81 3.54 -17.95
C ALA A 22 9.93 4.61 -17.89
N PRO A 23 10.23 5.31 -18.99
CA PRO A 23 11.20 6.40 -18.95
C PRO A 23 10.81 7.47 -17.92
N ALA A 24 11.70 7.74 -16.94
CA ALA A 24 11.51 8.67 -15.83
C ALA A 24 10.34 8.39 -14.86
N ARG A 25 9.61 7.27 -15.02
CA ARG A 25 8.47 6.91 -14.17
C ARG A 25 8.46 5.42 -13.84
N LEU A 26 7.93 5.11 -12.67
CA LEU A 26 7.67 3.75 -12.24
C LEU A 26 6.21 3.62 -11.87
N SER A 27 5.48 2.79 -12.61
CA SER A 27 4.11 2.43 -12.29
C SER A 27 4.13 1.34 -11.22
N VAL A 28 3.51 1.63 -10.08
CA VAL A 28 3.46 0.76 -8.91
C VAL A 28 2.01 0.33 -8.70
N THR A 29 1.75 -0.96 -8.87
CA THR A 29 0.45 -1.57 -8.56
C THR A 29 0.56 -2.33 -7.25
N LEU A 30 -0.37 -2.05 -6.34
CA LEU A 30 -0.37 -2.55 -4.96
C LEU A 30 -1.65 -3.35 -4.72
N SER A 31 -1.55 -4.44 -3.96
CA SER A 31 -2.71 -5.20 -3.50
C SER A 31 -2.48 -5.77 -2.11
N VAL A 32 -3.33 -5.41 -1.16
CA VAL A 32 -3.30 -5.97 0.20
C VAL A 32 -4.07 -7.29 0.21
N ARG A 33 -3.38 -8.39 0.49
CA ARG A 33 -3.98 -9.74 0.55
C ARG A 33 -4.33 -10.18 1.97
N GLN A 34 -3.78 -9.51 2.99
CA GLN A 34 -4.13 -9.79 4.38
C GLN A 34 -5.51 -9.23 4.74
N GLU A 35 -6.15 -9.87 5.72
CA GLU A 35 -7.41 -9.36 6.26
C GLU A 35 -7.21 -8.01 6.95
N LEU A 36 -8.16 -7.10 6.74
CA LEU A 36 -8.19 -5.82 7.44
C LEU A 36 -8.62 -6.02 8.90
N PRO A 37 -8.13 -5.21 9.84
CA PRO A 37 -8.59 -5.26 11.23
C PRO A 37 -10.12 -5.08 11.34
N ARG A 38 -10.78 -5.86 12.19
CA ARG A 38 -12.25 -5.80 12.35
C ARG A 38 -12.76 -4.40 12.68
N GLU A 39 -12.07 -3.71 13.58
CA GLU A 39 -12.41 -2.32 13.96
C GLU A 39 -12.36 -1.33 12.79
N TRP A 40 -11.51 -1.58 11.78
CA TRP A 40 -11.44 -0.78 10.56
C TRP A 40 -12.71 -1.01 9.71
N LEU A 41 -13.11 -2.27 9.55
CA LEU A 41 -14.32 -2.65 8.80
C LEU A 41 -15.59 -2.16 9.50
N GLU A 42 -15.66 -2.28 10.83
CA GLU A 42 -16.76 -1.77 11.64
C GLU A 42 -16.87 -0.25 11.56
N ALA A 43 -15.74 0.47 11.58
CA ALA A 43 -15.71 1.92 11.39
C ALA A 43 -16.26 2.33 10.02
N LEU A 44 -15.84 1.65 8.94
CA LEU A 44 -16.33 1.89 7.59
C LEU A 44 -17.84 1.62 7.48
N ALA A 45 -18.31 0.49 8.02
CA ALA A 45 -19.72 0.14 8.04
C ALA A 45 -20.55 1.16 8.84
N GLY A 46 -19.99 1.69 9.93
CA GLY A 46 -20.57 2.75 10.75
C GLY A 46 -20.55 4.14 10.13
N GLY A 47 -19.92 4.32 8.97
CA GLY A 47 -19.82 5.62 8.28
C GLY A 47 -18.70 6.53 8.77
N ALA A 48 -17.81 6.04 9.61
CA ALA A 48 -16.58 6.74 9.90
C ALA A 48 -15.66 6.71 8.68
N PRO A 49 -14.97 7.82 8.35
CA PRO A 49 -13.96 7.81 7.30
C PRO A 49 -12.80 6.93 7.72
N VAL A 50 -12.38 6.05 6.83
CA VAL A 50 -11.25 5.16 7.03
C VAL A 50 -10.28 5.28 5.88
N SER A 51 -9.00 5.03 6.14
CA SER A 51 -7.97 5.14 5.13
C SER A 51 -6.92 4.05 5.26
N ILE A 52 -6.24 3.79 4.15
CA ILE A 52 -5.01 3.03 4.08
C ILE A 52 -3.94 3.93 3.46
N THR A 53 -2.84 4.12 4.17
CA THR A 53 -1.69 4.88 3.68
C THR A 53 -0.64 3.92 3.16
N TYR A 54 -0.38 3.97 1.86
CA TYR A 54 0.69 3.23 1.22
C TYR A 54 1.95 4.09 1.16
N ARG A 55 2.94 3.71 1.97
CA ARG A 55 4.24 4.38 2.03
C ARG A 55 5.15 3.78 0.98
N ILE A 56 5.45 4.54 -0.07
CA ILE A 56 6.32 4.13 -1.17
C ILE A 56 7.65 4.84 -1.01
N ARG A 57 8.76 4.11 -0.98
CA ARG A 57 10.10 4.70 -0.82
C ARG A 57 11.04 4.16 -1.87
N LEU A 58 11.75 5.06 -2.55
CA LEU A 58 12.77 4.71 -3.51
C LEU A 58 14.15 4.85 -2.87
N PHE A 59 14.98 3.84 -3.06
CA PHE A 59 16.34 3.81 -2.59
C PHE A 59 17.32 3.48 -3.71
N ARG A 60 18.51 4.06 -3.67
CA ARG A 60 19.66 3.61 -4.47
C ARG A 60 20.18 2.30 -3.93
N ASN A 61 20.44 1.34 -4.80
CA ASN A 61 21.14 0.10 -4.48
C ASN A 61 22.66 0.32 -4.42
N ARG A 62 23.13 1.03 -3.39
CA ARG A 62 24.56 1.29 -3.16
C ARG A 62 25.04 0.71 -1.82
N ARG A 63 26.32 0.32 -1.77
CA ARG A 63 26.95 -0.32 -0.61
C ARG A 63 27.07 0.61 0.62
N TRP A 64 27.07 1.93 0.44
CA TRP A 64 27.26 2.91 1.51
C TRP A 64 25.94 3.49 2.03
N LEU A 65 25.82 3.72 3.34
CA LEU A 65 24.54 3.93 4.05
C LEU A 65 24.04 5.38 4.09
N TRP A 66 24.89 6.37 3.81
CA TRP A 66 24.63 7.78 4.13
C TRP A 66 23.78 8.56 3.09
N ASP A 67 23.51 7.99 1.91
CA ASP A 67 22.77 8.67 0.82
C ASP A 67 21.88 7.69 0.02
N ARG A 68 21.12 6.85 0.72
CA ARG A 68 20.34 5.77 0.07
C ARG A 68 18.94 6.18 -0.34
N ARG A 69 18.24 7.05 0.39
CA ARG A 69 16.84 7.38 0.10
C ARG A 69 16.77 8.48 -0.95
N LEU A 70 16.17 8.16 -2.09
CA LEU A 70 15.99 9.09 -3.21
C LEU A 70 14.75 9.94 -3.04
N SER A 71 13.62 9.27 -2.83
CA SER A 71 12.32 9.90 -2.66
C SER A 71 11.44 9.04 -1.77
N GLY A 72 10.38 9.64 -1.27
CA GLY A 72 9.27 8.88 -0.74
C GLY A 72 7.97 9.54 -1.16
N HIS A 73 7.01 8.68 -1.45
CA HIS A 73 5.69 9.03 -1.91
C HIS A 73 4.66 8.42 -0.96
N GLU A 74 3.54 9.09 -0.82
CA GLU A 74 2.43 8.66 0.00
C GLU A 74 1.18 8.53 -0.87
N LEU A 75 0.68 7.30 -1.01
CA LEU A 75 -0.62 7.05 -1.63
C LEU A 75 -1.64 6.84 -0.51
N LEU A 76 -2.50 7.85 -0.30
CA LEU A 76 -3.59 7.82 0.66
C LEU A 76 -4.87 7.37 -0.03
N VAL A 77 -5.48 6.30 0.48
CA VAL A 77 -6.69 5.74 -0.11
C VAL A 77 -7.78 5.71 0.94
N THR A 78 -8.86 6.43 0.68
CA THR A 78 -9.89 6.73 1.65
C THR A 78 -11.23 6.16 1.18
N ALA A 79 -11.98 5.60 2.11
CA ALA A 79 -13.37 5.20 1.92
C ALA A 79 -14.22 5.74 3.06
N GLN A 80 -15.41 6.24 2.74
CA GLN A 80 -16.37 6.70 3.73
C GLN A 80 -17.79 6.39 3.27
N ARG A 81 -18.59 5.79 4.15
CA ARG A 81 -20.01 5.59 3.89
C ARG A 81 -20.81 6.84 4.25
N ASP A 82 -21.62 7.32 3.31
CA ASP A 82 -22.63 8.34 3.58
C ASP A 82 -23.78 7.71 4.39
N PRO A 83 -24.07 8.19 5.61
CA PRO A 83 -25.12 7.61 6.45
C PRO A 83 -26.54 7.85 5.91
N LEU A 84 -26.75 8.85 5.06
CA LEU A 84 -28.06 9.18 4.50
C LEU A 84 -28.39 8.32 3.28
N THR A 85 -27.44 8.20 2.35
CA THR A 85 -27.64 7.47 1.09
C THR A 85 -27.17 6.02 1.16
N GLY A 86 -26.28 5.69 2.11
CA GLY A 86 -25.64 4.39 2.23
C GLY A 86 -24.54 4.12 1.21
N VAL A 87 -24.28 5.06 0.30
CA VAL A 87 -23.25 4.99 -0.75
C VAL A 87 -21.88 5.26 -0.13
N PHE A 88 -20.85 4.60 -0.65
CA PHE A 88 -19.47 4.83 -0.24
C PHE A 88 -18.81 5.83 -1.18
N SER A 89 -18.22 6.89 -0.64
CA SER A 89 -17.32 7.79 -1.35
C SER A 89 -15.90 7.24 -1.27
N LEU A 90 -15.21 7.21 -2.41
CA LEU A 90 -13.88 6.63 -2.57
C LEU A 90 -12.94 7.69 -3.14
N ALA A 91 -11.74 7.78 -2.57
CA ALA A 91 -10.69 8.67 -3.06
C ALA A 91 -9.32 8.00 -2.95
N ALA A 92 -8.45 8.27 -3.92
CA ALA A 92 -7.05 7.89 -3.90
C ALA A 92 -6.23 9.13 -4.25
N GLU A 93 -5.28 9.47 -3.38
CA GLU A 93 -4.44 10.66 -3.49
C GLU A 93 -2.96 10.25 -3.43
N LEU A 94 -2.17 10.67 -4.40
CA LEU A 94 -0.72 10.48 -4.43
C LEU A 94 -0.04 11.80 -4.09
N ASP A 95 0.69 11.84 -2.97
CA ASP A 95 1.35 13.05 -2.46
C ASP A 95 0.40 14.26 -2.31
N GLY A 96 -0.88 13.98 -2.02
CA GLY A 96 -1.94 14.98 -1.88
C GLY A 96 -2.62 15.39 -3.20
N GLU A 97 -2.21 14.83 -4.34
CA GLU A 97 -2.89 15.02 -5.62
C GLU A 97 -3.87 13.88 -5.88
N VAL A 98 -5.12 14.20 -6.24
CA VAL A 98 -6.16 13.20 -6.52
C VAL A 98 -5.78 12.39 -7.75
N LEU A 99 -5.51 11.10 -7.55
CA LEU A 99 -5.20 10.15 -8.62
C LEU A 99 -6.48 9.54 -9.19
N ALA A 100 -7.43 9.17 -8.32
CA ALA A 100 -8.75 8.71 -8.71
C ALA A 100 -9.78 8.95 -7.62
N SER A 101 -11.05 9.05 -8.02
CA SER A 101 -12.18 9.06 -7.10
C SER A 101 -13.33 8.26 -7.68
N GLY A 102 -14.25 7.83 -6.82
CA GLY A 102 -15.37 7.00 -7.23
C GLY A 102 -16.41 6.83 -6.14
N GLN A 103 -17.39 5.99 -6.44
CA GLN A 103 -18.40 5.58 -5.50
C GLN A 103 -18.58 4.06 -5.54
N ALA A 104 -18.93 3.46 -4.41
CA ALA A 104 -19.30 2.05 -4.30
C ALA A 104 -20.68 1.91 -3.66
N GLY A 105 -21.43 0.90 -4.11
CA GLY A 105 -22.74 0.58 -3.55
C GLY A 105 -22.68 -0.36 -2.36
N THR A 106 -21.56 -1.07 -2.20
CA THR A 106 -21.40 -2.10 -1.17
C THR A 106 -20.12 -1.93 -0.36
N LEU A 107 -20.14 -2.48 0.87
CA LEU A 107 -18.97 -2.50 1.74
C LEU A 107 -17.82 -3.30 1.13
N GLU A 108 -18.13 -4.38 0.41
CA GLU A 108 -17.15 -5.23 -0.26
C GLU A 108 -16.41 -4.47 -1.38
N GLU A 109 -17.14 -3.75 -2.23
CA GLU A 109 -16.55 -2.89 -3.26
C GLU A 109 -15.67 -1.79 -2.67
N ALA A 110 -16.13 -1.12 -1.60
CA ALA A 110 -15.34 -0.11 -0.90
C ALA A 110 -14.08 -0.70 -0.26
N THR A 111 -14.18 -1.90 0.30
CA THR A 111 -13.04 -2.64 0.88
C THR A 111 -12.06 -3.06 -0.22
N HIS A 112 -12.57 -3.54 -1.35
CA HIS A 112 -11.74 -3.89 -2.51
C HIS A 112 -11.00 -2.67 -3.05
N TRP A 113 -11.65 -1.51 -3.15
CA TRP A 113 -11.02 -0.25 -3.57
C TRP A 113 -9.83 0.13 -2.71
N VAL A 114 -9.98 0.12 -1.38
CA VAL A 114 -8.88 0.52 -0.49
C VAL A 114 -7.73 -0.50 -0.47
N THR A 115 -8.01 -1.78 -0.70
CA THR A 115 -7.02 -2.86 -0.70
C THR A 115 -6.35 -3.05 -2.05
N ASN A 116 -6.98 -2.64 -3.14
CA ASN A 116 -6.48 -2.69 -4.52
C ASN A 116 -6.57 -1.30 -5.13
N PRO A 117 -5.74 -0.35 -4.65
CA PRO A 117 -5.81 1.01 -5.11
C PRO A 117 -5.40 1.13 -6.58
N PRO A 118 -5.81 2.23 -7.24
CA PRO A 118 -5.35 2.52 -8.59
C PRO A 118 -3.81 2.60 -8.66
N THR A 119 -3.26 2.27 -9.82
CA THR A 119 -1.80 2.29 -10.06
C THR A 119 -1.24 3.69 -9.81
N ALA A 120 -0.18 3.77 -9.01
CA ALA A 120 0.53 5.02 -8.74
C ALA A 120 1.75 5.16 -9.62
N ASP A 121 1.87 6.28 -10.32
CA ASP A 121 3.05 6.63 -11.11
C ASP A 121 4.00 7.50 -10.29
N VAL A 122 5.13 6.93 -9.86
CA VAL A 122 6.14 7.67 -9.11
C VAL A 122 7.29 8.10 -10.00
N PRO A 123 7.80 9.33 -9.88
CA PRO A 123 8.96 9.77 -10.64
C PRO A 123 10.21 8.99 -10.20
N VAL A 124 10.97 8.51 -11.17
CA VAL A 124 12.28 7.89 -10.93
C VAL A 124 13.37 8.70 -11.62
N PRO A 125 14.56 8.83 -11.01
CA PRO A 125 15.68 9.48 -11.68
C PRO A 125 16.06 8.71 -12.94
N LEU A 126 16.37 9.42 -14.02
CA LEU A 126 16.77 8.87 -15.33
C LEU A 126 18.11 8.10 -15.29
N HIS A 127 18.82 8.10 -14.17
CA HIS A 127 20.12 7.47 -14.07
C HIS A 127 20.01 5.95 -13.96
N HIS A 128 20.91 5.24 -14.64
CA HIS A 128 20.99 3.77 -14.71
C HIS A 128 21.49 3.11 -13.41
N GLU A 129 21.29 3.74 -12.25
CA GLU A 129 21.65 3.10 -11.00
C GLU A 129 20.58 2.08 -10.62
N PRO A 130 20.96 0.88 -10.14
CA PRO A 130 19.98 -0.07 -9.65
C PRO A 130 19.21 0.55 -8.48
N LEU A 131 17.88 0.48 -8.53
CA LEU A 131 17.00 1.05 -7.51
C LEU A 131 16.24 -0.05 -6.76
N TRP A 132 15.95 0.21 -5.48
CA TRP A 132 15.03 -0.57 -4.68
C TRP A 132 13.78 0.25 -4.40
N LEU A 133 12.62 -0.37 -4.59
CA LEU A 133 11.35 0.12 -4.06
C LEU A 133 11.08 -0.57 -2.73
N VAL A 134 10.75 0.20 -1.70
CA VAL A 134 10.38 -0.29 -0.38
C VAL A 134 8.99 0.24 -0.07
N VAL A 135 8.03 -0.67 0.12
CA VAL A 135 6.61 -0.34 0.27
C VAL A 135 6.02 -0.96 1.53
N ARG A 136 5.08 -0.25 2.16
CA ARG A 136 4.27 -0.74 3.27
C ARG A 136 2.86 -0.15 3.19
N ALA A 137 1.84 -0.93 3.56
CA ALA A 137 0.50 -0.40 3.80
C ALA A 137 0.26 -0.19 5.30
N GLU A 138 -0.35 0.93 5.67
CA GLU A 138 -0.66 1.32 7.05
C GLU A 138 -2.17 1.55 7.17
N PHE A 139 -2.85 0.79 8.03
CA PHE A 139 -4.32 0.78 8.14
C PHE A 139 -4.83 1.65 9.28
N LEU A 140 -4.12 1.65 10.41
CA LEU A 140 -4.54 2.31 11.65
C LEU A 140 -3.31 2.77 12.43
N THR A 141 -3.44 3.90 13.11
CA THR A 141 -2.51 4.31 14.16
C THR A 141 -3.15 4.01 15.51
N ARG A 142 -2.67 2.96 16.21
CA ARG A 142 -3.06 2.70 17.60
C ARG A 142 -2.08 3.36 18.56
N TYR A 143 -2.54 3.83 19.71
CA TYR A 143 -1.65 4.30 20.78
C TYR A 143 -1.55 3.24 21.86
N LYS A 144 -0.34 2.74 22.14
CA LYS A 144 -0.07 1.89 23.29
C LYS A 144 0.40 2.78 24.45
N LEU A 145 -0.20 2.58 25.64
CA LEU A 145 0.09 3.36 26.85
C LEU A 145 -0.05 4.89 26.68
N LEU A 146 -0.87 5.38 25.72
CA LEU A 146 -1.02 6.80 25.35
C LEU A 146 0.27 7.52 24.90
N VAL A 147 1.41 6.83 24.80
CA VAL A 147 2.72 7.46 24.53
C VAL A 147 3.39 6.88 23.28
N PHE A 148 3.10 5.63 22.90
CA PHE A 148 3.77 4.98 21.77
C PHE A 148 2.77 4.68 20.64
N PRO A 149 2.80 5.43 19.52
CA PRO A 149 2.01 5.08 18.35
C PRO A 149 2.55 3.76 17.76
N THR A 150 1.69 2.75 17.67
CA THR A 150 1.90 1.52 16.93
C THR A 150 1.06 1.57 15.67
N THR A 151 1.71 1.68 14.52
CA THR A 151 1.04 1.61 13.22
C THR A 151 0.71 0.17 12.89
N VAL A 152 -0.58 -0.15 12.80
CA VAL A 152 -1.06 -1.44 12.30
C VAL A 152 -0.94 -1.39 10.77
N GLY A 153 -0.18 -2.30 10.20
CA GLY A 153 0.20 -2.27 8.79
C GLY A 153 0.85 -3.58 8.37
N THR A 154 1.19 -3.70 7.10
CA THR A 154 2.02 -4.82 6.62
C THR A 154 3.47 -4.65 7.07
N ASP A 155 4.28 -5.69 6.91
CA ASP A 155 5.73 -5.55 6.92
C ASP A 155 6.20 -4.74 5.70
N TRP A 156 7.42 -4.21 5.79
CA TRP A 156 8.07 -3.56 4.65
C TRP A 156 8.46 -4.61 3.61
N ILE A 157 7.98 -4.42 2.38
CA ILE A 157 8.34 -5.24 1.23
C ILE A 157 9.33 -4.48 0.39
N THR A 158 10.40 -5.16 -0.01
CA THR A 158 11.44 -4.61 -0.87
C THR A 158 11.42 -5.31 -2.23
N ARG A 159 11.41 -4.52 -3.30
CA ARG A 159 11.46 -4.99 -4.70
C ARG A 159 12.55 -4.26 -5.46
N ALA A 160 13.29 -4.99 -6.29
CA ALA A 160 14.20 -4.35 -7.25
C ALA A 160 13.35 -3.66 -8.32
N VAL A 161 13.68 -2.42 -8.63
CA VAL A 161 13.03 -1.70 -9.74
C VAL A 161 13.55 -2.31 -11.05
N PRO A 162 12.67 -2.77 -11.96
CA PRO A 162 13.12 -3.29 -13.24
C PRO A 162 13.78 -2.18 -14.06
N GLU A 163 14.77 -2.54 -14.87
CA GLU A 163 15.35 -1.61 -15.83
C GLU A 163 14.29 -1.22 -16.87
N ALA A 164 14.23 0.06 -17.22
CA ALA A 164 13.38 0.50 -18.32
C ALA A 164 13.89 -0.13 -19.63
N PRO A 165 13.00 -0.62 -20.51
CA PRO A 165 13.37 -1.15 -21.82
C PRO A 165 14.02 -0.10 -22.73
#